data_AF-A8ACC1-F1
#
_entry.id   AF-A8ACC1-F1
#
_cell.length_a   1.000
_cell.length_b   1.000
_cell.length_c   1.000
_cell.angle_alpha   90.00
_cell.angle_beta   90.00
_cell.angle_gamma   90.00
#
_symmetry.space_group_name_H-M   'P 1'
#
loop_
_entity.id
_entity.type
_entity.pdbx_description
1 polymer ?
#
loop_
_entity_poly.entity_id
_entity_poly.type
_entity_poly.pdbx_seq_one_letter_code
_entity_poly.pdbx_strand_id
1 'polypeptide(L)'
;MVDLDKVREAIRRFNEKYGAESELIEVKNDEIVVHVKGHICFTCGAYDYFEDLAFELSDVLGREYAVAEEKQLEDGTYIVRYLPAEKVDKVVREAMIVIYDNVEKLRLEIPKRG
;
A
#
# COMPACT_ATOMS: atom_id res chain seq x y z
N MET A 1 16.58 -5.53 8.92
CA MET A 1 16.15 -4.25 9.52
C MET A 1 16.13 -3.25 8.38
N VAL A 2 15.02 -2.54 8.16
CA VAL A 2 14.90 -1.61 7.03
C VAL A 2 15.72 -0.35 7.32
N ASP A 3 16.58 0.04 6.39
CA ASP A 3 17.36 1.28 6.48
C ASP A 3 16.47 2.50 6.25
N LEU A 4 16.16 3.21 7.34
CA LEU A 4 15.31 4.41 7.32
C LEU A 4 15.83 5.51 6.39
N ASP A 5 17.15 5.71 6.32
CA ASP A 5 17.77 6.69 5.43
C ASP A 5 17.53 6.35 3.96
N LYS A 6 17.57 5.07 3.59
CA LYS A 6 17.28 4.64 2.22
C LYS A 6 15.81 4.82 1.86
N VAL A 7 14.91 4.50 2.78
CA VAL A 7 13.47 4.72 2.60
C VAL A 7 13.18 6.21 2.38
N ARG A 8 13.79 7.08 3.19
CA ARG A 8 13.66 8.54 3.03
C ARG A 8 14.21 9.03 1.70
N GLU A 9 15.34 8.49 1.25
CA GLU A 9 15.93 8.81 -0.05
C GLU A 9 15.00 8.39 -1.20
N ALA A 10 14.42 7.19 -1.16
CA ALA A 10 13.46 6.75 -2.17
C ALA A 10 12.22 7.65 -2.23
N ILE A 11 11.66 8.00 -1.07
CA ILE A 11 10.51 8.92 -0.98
C ILE A 11 10.86 10.31 -1.52
N ARG A 12 12.07 10.79 -1.23
CA ARG A 12 12.54 12.07 -1.75
C ARG A 12 12.67 12.04 -3.27
N ARG A 13 13.26 10.98 -3.85
CA ARG A 13 13.36 10.81 -5.30
C ARG A 13 12.00 10.75 -5.98
N PHE A 14 11.06 10.04 -5.36
CA PHE A 14 9.68 9.99 -5.82
C PHE A 14 9.03 11.39 -5.82
N ASN A 15 9.19 12.16 -4.74
CA ASN A 15 8.69 13.52 -4.66
C ASN A 15 9.32 14.44 -5.71
N GLU A 16 10.63 14.35 -5.95
CA GLU A 16 11.32 15.12 -7.00
C GLU A 16 10.87 14.71 -8.41
N LYS A 17 10.61 13.42 -8.65
CA LYS A 17 10.23 12.89 -9.96
C LYS A 17 8.79 13.22 -10.36
N TYR A 18 7.86 13.17 -9.40
CA TYR A 18 6.42 13.34 -9.67
C TYR A 18 5.82 14.64 -9.14
N GLY A 19 6.62 15.48 -8.46
CA GLY A 19 6.11 16.69 -7.81
C GLY A 19 5.11 16.38 -6.70
N ALA A 20 5.22 15.20 -6.08
CA ALA A 20 4.37 14.75 -4.99
C ALA A 20 4.92 15.25 -3.64
N GLU A 21 4.05 15.32 -2.64
CA GLU A 21 4.38 15.60 -1.25
C GLU A 21 4.16 14.32 -0.42
N SER A 22 5.03 13.32 -0.61
CA SER A 22 4.95 12.06 0.13
C SER A 22 5.80 12.12 1.41
N GLU A 23 5.23 11.67 2.52
CA GLU A 23 5.85 11.65 3.84
C GLU A 23 5.90 10.23 4.40
N LEU A 24 7.04 9.83 4.96
CA LEU A 24 7.17 8.56 5.67
C LEU A 24 6.43 8.64 7.01
N ILE A 25 5.42 7.79 7.21
CA ILE A 25 4.67 7.73 8.47
C ILE A 25 5.33 6.78 9.45
N GLU A 26 5.58 5.55 9.04
CA GLU A 26 6.11 4.51 9.93
C GLU A 26 6.92 3.46 9.15
N VAL A 27 7.92 2.87 9.80
CA VAL A 27 8.61 1.66 9.35
C VAL A 27 8.63 0.64 10.47
N LYS A 28 8.06 -0.55 10.24
CA LYS A 28 7.93 -1.59 11.28
C LYS A 28 7.99 -3.00 10.70
N ASN A 29 8.91 -3.85 11.15
CA ASN A 29 9.01 -5.26 10.73
C ASN A 29 9.00 -5.48 9.20
N ASP A 30 9.73 -4.64 8.48
CA ASP A 30 9.75 -4.57 7.01
C ASP A 30 8.51 -3.95 6.36
N GLU A 31 7.52 -3.50 7.12
CA GLU A 31 6.43 -2.66 6.63
C GLU A 31 6.86 -1.21 6.54
N ILE A 32 6.50 -0.55 5.45
CA ILE A 32 6.74 0.87 5.22
C ILE A 32 5.40 1.52 4.93
N VAL A 33 5.04 2.52 5.73
CA VAL A 33 3.78 3.26 5.59
C VAL A 33 4.10 4.68 5.13
N VAL A 34 3.57 5.06 3.98
CA VAL A 34 3.80 6.36 3.36
C VAL A 34 2.46 7.10 3.21
N HIS A 35 2.44 8.36 3.63
CA HIS A 35 1.34 9.26 3.36
C HIS A 35 1.68 10.07 2.12
N VAL A 36 0.95 9.83 1.05
CA VAL A 36 1.11 10.53 -0.20
C VAL A 36 0.10 11.67 -0.24
N LYS A 37 0.61 12.91 -0.16
CA LYS A 37 -0.14 14.13 -0.50
C LYS A 37 0.27 14.62 -1.87
N GLY A 38 -0.68 15.17 -2.61
CA GLY A 38 -0.40 15.81 -3.88
C GLY A 38 -1.63 15.86 -4.76
N HIS A 39 -1.56 16.70 -5.81
CA HIS A 39 -2.50 16.68 -6.92
C HIS A 39 -2.29 15.41 -7.75
N ILE A 40 -2.49 14.23 -7.16
CA ILE A 40 -2.50 12.96 -7.90
C ILE A 40 -3.67 13.07 -8.86
N CYS A 41 -3.33 13.24 -10.13
CA CYS A 41 -4.31 13.51 -11.17
C CYS A 41 -5.22 12.27 -11.28
N PHE A 42 -6.42 12.38 -10.73
CA PHE A 42 -7.46 11.33 -10.66
C PHE A 42 -7.73 10.65 -12.02
N THR A 43 -7.37 11.31 -13.12
CA THR A 43 -7.53 10.87 -14.51
C THR A 43 -6.36 10.07 -15.09
N CYS A 44 -5.19 9.98 -14.42
CA CYS A 44 -3.98 9.38 -15.00
C CYS A 44 -3.54 8.04 -14.37
N GLY A 45 -4.27 7.51 -13.39
CA GLY A 45 -3.93 6.23 -12.76
C GLY A 45 -3.02 6.42 -11.55
N ALA A 46 -3.62 6.63 -10.37
CA ALA A 46 -2.90 6.76 -9.10
C ALA A 46 -2.09 5.49 -8.74
N TYR A 47 -2.52 4.34 -9.25
CA TYR A 47 -1.91 3.04 -8.99
C TYR A 47 -0.48 2.92 -9.54
N ASP A 48 -0.24 3.43 -10.75
CA ASP A 48 1.12 3.44 -11.36
C ASP A 48 2.13 4.19 -10.48
N TYR A 49 1.71 5.26 -9.78
CA TYR A 49 2.59 6.01 -8.89
C TYR A 49 3.01 5.19 -7.67
N PHE A 50 2.10 4.38 -7.12
CA PHE A 50 2.40 3.56 -5.96
C PHE A 50 3.32 2.39 -6.34
N GLU A 51 3.11 1.79 -7.51
CA GLU A 51 4.01 0.77 -8.06
C GLU A 51 5.41 1.34 -8.33
N ASP A 52 5.52 2.56 -8.87
CA ASP A 52 6.80 3.24 -9.06
C ASP A 52 7.54 3.46 -7.72
N LEU A 53 6.83 3.86 -6.67
CA LEU A 53 7.44 4.01 -5.33
C LEU A 53 7.85 2.64 -4.76
N ALA A 54 7.07 1.59 -4.96
CA ALA A 54 7.45 0.23 -4.57
C ALA A 54 8.73 -0.23 -5.29
N PHE A 55 8.87 0.11 -6.57
CA PHE A 55 10.07 -0.19 -7.36
C PHE A 55 11.30 0.56 -6.84
N GLU A 56 11.19 1.87 -6.58
CA GLU A 56 12.28 2.67 -5.99
C GLU A 56 12.69 2.13 -4.60
N LEU A 57 11.71 1.77 -3.77
CA LEU A 57 11.97 1.12 -2.48
C LEU A 57 12.71 -0.20 -2.65
N SER A 58 12.33 -0.97 -3.68
CA SER A 58 12.96 -2.26 -3.98
C SER A 58 14.41 -2.11 -4.42
N ASP A 59 14.69 -1.12 -5.28
CA ASP A 59 16.03 -0.80 -5.76
C ASP A 59 16.95 -0.40 -4.61
N VAL A 60 16.52 0.54 -3.75
CA VAL A 60 17.38 1.02 -2.65
C VAL A 60 17.56 -0.01 -1.54
N LEU A 61 16.50 -0.76 -1.19
CA LEU A 61 16.54 -1.76 -0.13
C LEU A 61 17.13 -3.10 -0.59
N GLY A 62 17.27 -3.33 -1.89
CA GLY A 62 17.78 -4.57 -2.46
C GLY A 62 16.87 -5.77 -2.19
N ARG A 63 15.58 -5.54 -1.99
CA ARG A 63 14.54 -6.55 -1.74
C ARG A 63 13.28 -6.14 -2.46
N GLU A 64 12.54 -7.07 -3.04
CA GLU A 64 11.30 -6.75 -3.74
C GLU A 64 10.19 -6.35 -2.76
N TYR A 65 9.66 -5.14 -2.96
CA TYR A 65 8.53 -4.57 -2.25
C TYR A 65 7.35 -4.40 -3.19
N ALA A 66 6.15 -4.57 -2.66
CA ALA A 66 4.90 -4.36 -3.39
C ALA A 66 3.89 -3.62 -2.50
N VAL A 67 2.91 -3.00 -3.15
CA VAL A 67 1.78 -2.36 -2.47
C VAL A 67 0.94 -3.46 -1.80
N ALA A 68 0.89 -3.42 -0.47
CA ALA A 68 0.09 -4.35 0.32
C ALA A 68 -1.35 -3.85 0.48
N GLU A 69 -1.50 -2.54 0.70
CA GLU A 69 -2.78 -1.88 0.94
C GLU A 69 -2.67 -0.41 0.58
N GLU A 70 -3.72 0.12 -0.04
CA GLU A 70 -3.88 1.54 -0.32
C GLU A 70 -5.20 2.01 0.29
N LYS A 71 -5.15 3.14 1.00
CA LYS A 71 -6.31 3.73 1.64
C LYS A 71 -6.41 5.20 1.28
N GLN A 72 -7.46 5.54 0.55
CA GLN A 72 -7.81 6.93 0.32
C GLN A 72 -8.49 7.52 1.57
N LEU A 73 -8.08 8.72 1.94
CA LEU A 73 -8.68 9.52 2.99
C LEU A 73 -9.71 10.51 2.43
N GLU A 74 -10.62 10.97 3.28
CA GLU A 74 -11.69 11.90 2.91
C GLU A 74 -11.16 13.27 2.43
N ASP A 75 -9.97 13.67 2.89
CA ASP A 75 -9.27 14.88 2.45
C ASP A 75 -8.61 14.77 1.06
N GLY A 76 -8.75 13.62 0.39
CA GLY A 76 -8.24 13.38 -0.96
C GLY A 76 -6.79 12.88 -1.01
N THR A 77 -6.17 12.61 0.15
CA THR A 77 -4.82 12.06 0.26
C THR A 77 -4.84 10.54 0.41
N TYR A 78 -3.68 9.90 0.31
CA TYR A 78 -3.57 8.44 0.31
C TYR A 78 -2.56 7.96 1.34
N ILE A 79 -2.95 6.95 2.11
CA ILE A 79 -2.02 6.17 2.92
C ILE A 79 -1.75 4.87 2.19
N VAL A 80 -0.48 4.62 1.86
CA VAL A 80 -0.06 3.42 1.14
C VAL A 80 0.90 2.62 2.01
N ARG A 81 0.64 1.32 2.12
CA ARG A 81 1.43 0.38 2.90
C ARG A 81 2.19 -0.54 1.95
N TYR A 82 3.50 -0.59 2.13
CA TYR A 82 4.40 -1.43 1.36
C TYR A 82 4.94 -2.56 2.24
N LEU A 83 4.93 -3.76 1.69
CA LEU A 83 5.52 -4.94 2.31
C LEU A 83 6.44 -5.63 1.29
N PRO A 84 7.39 -6.45 1.76
CA PRO A 84 8.10 -7.37 0.88
C PRO A 84 7.12 -8.21 0.07
N ALA A 85 7.35 -8.40 -1.22
CA ALA A 85 6.43 -9.11 -2.12
C ALA A 85 6.08 -10.53 -1.59
N GLU A 86 7.05 -11.22 -0.97
CA GLU A 86 6.87 -12.51 -0.30
C GLU A 86 5.86 -12.48 0.87
N LYS A 87 5.66 -11.31 1.50
CA LYS A 87 4.68 -11.10 2.58
C LYS A 87 3.34 -10.62 2.05
N VAL A 88 3.31 -9.91 0.92
CA VAL A 88 2.06 -9.44 0.29
C VAL A 88 1.18 -10.62 -0.11
N ASP A 89 1.73 -11.63 -0.78
CA ASP A 89 0.98 -12.84 -1.20
C ASP A 89 0.35 -13.55 0.01
N LYS A 90 1.08 -13.57 1.13
CA LYS A 90 0.62 -14.15 2.39
C LYS A 90 -0.53 -13.35 3.01
N VAL A 91 -0.43 -12.02 3.05
CA VAL A 91 -1.49 -11.13 3.54
C VAL A 91 -2.76 -11.24 2.68
N VAL A 92 -2.62 -11.24 1.35
CA VAL A 92 -3.75 -11.41 0.43
C VAL A 92 -4.43 -12.77 0.63
N ARG A 93 -3.65 -13.86 0.76
CA ARG A 93 -4.18 -15.20 1.03
C ARG A 93 -4.90 -15.28 2.37
N GLU A 94 -4.32 -14.73 3.43
CA GLU A 94 -4.96 -14.71 4.76
C GLU A 94 -6.23 -13.85 4.76
N ALA A 95 -6.22 -12.67 4.13
CA ALA A 95 -7.40 -11.82 3.99
C ALA A 95 -8.51 -12.49 3.16
N MET A 96 -8.15 -13.16 2.07
CA MET A 96 -9.08 -13.88 1.21
C MET A 96 -9.79 -15.02 1.99
N ILE A 97 -9.06 -15.79 2.79
CA ILE A 97 -9.63 -16.84 3.66
C ILE A 97 -10.65 -16.25 4.65
N VAL A 98 -10.32 -15.11 5.27
CA VAL A 98 -11.23 -14.41 6.20
C VAL A 98 -12.50 -13.93 5.48
N ILE A 99 -12.38 -13.40 4.26
CA ILE A 99 -13.54 -12.97 3.47
C ILE A 99 -14.44 -14.17 3.13
N TYR A 100 -13.88 -15.31 2.71
CA TYR A 100 -14.69 -16.50 2.42
C TYR A 100 -15.43 -17.04 3.65
N ASP A 101 -14.79 -17.08 4.83
CA ASP A 101 -15.45 -17.49 6.08
C ASP A 101 -16.62 -16.55 6.45
N ASN A 102 -16.46 -15.24 6.22
CA ASN A 102 -17.52 -14.27 6.47
C ASN A 102 -18.65 -14.33 5.43
N VAL A 103 -18.34 -14.61 4.15
CA VAL A 103 -19.35 -14.76 3.09
C VAL A 103 -20.19 -16.03 3.29
N GLU A 104 -19.62 -17.12 3.81
CA GLU A 104 -20.40 -18.32 4.20
C GLU A 104 -21.33 -18.03 5.39
N LYS A 105 -20.89 -17.25 6.38
CA LYS A 105 -21.75 -16.84 7.51
C LYS A 105 -22.90 -15.93 7.09
N LEU A 106 -22.66 -14.95 6.21
CA LEU A 106 -23.69 -14.05 5.69
C LEU A 106 -24.77 -14.77 4.86
N ARG A 107 -24.46 -15.92 4.26
CA ARG A 107 -25.45 -16.73 3.50
C ARG A 107 -26.45 -17.49 4.38
N LEU A 108 -26.15 -17.68 5.67
CA LEU A 108 -27.02 -18.39 6.62
C LEU A 108 -28.00 -17.47 7.38
N GLU A 109 -27.85 -16.15 7.25
CA GLU A 109 -28.68 -15.15 7.95
C GLU A 109 -29.69 -14.40 7.04
N ILE A 110 -29.89 -14.82 5.79
CA ILE A 110 -31.04 -14.33 5.03
C ILE A 110 -32.27 -15.14 5.46
N PRO A 111 -33.22 -14.59 6.25
CA PRO A 111 -34.48 -15.25 6.46
C PRO A 111 -35.15 -15.45 5.10
N LYS A 112 -35.46 -16.70 4.75
CA LYS A 112 -36.36 -16.99 3.63
C LYS A 112 -37.68 -16.26 3.89
N ARG A 113 -37.85 -15.12 3.23
CA ARG A 113 -39.08 -14.33 3.31
C ARG A 113 -40.05 -14.95 2.31
N GLY A 114 -41.00 -15.74 2.82
CA GLY A 114 -42.26 -16.12 2.17
C GLY A 114 -42.14 -17.14 1.04
#